data_AF-A0A4Q4DFH1-F1
#
_entry.id   AF-A0A4Q4DFH1-F1
#
_cell.length_a   1.000
_cell.length_b   1.000
_cell.length_c   1.000
_cell.angle_alpha   90.00
_cell.angle_beta   90.00
_cell.angle_gamma   90.00
#
_symmetry.space_group_name_H-M   'P 1'
#
loop_
_entity.id
_entity.type
_entity.pdbx_description
1 polymer ?
#
loop_
_entity_poly.entity_id
_entity_poly.type
_entity_poly.pdbx_seq_one_letter_code
_entity_poly.pdbx_strand_id
1 'polypeptide(L)'
;MPSEKPFEAPFEEGLGEALRRTGETFAPPDRAALVDAGLTRGRRRVARRRTAVVTGSALALAAVGLGGAYGGGLLGGEQGGGRGGETSLAAPDPARTGPARTDSTRTAPAPGTDAELIAILTGLLPGGELKNPTTSGSDGGPAFRSVRGVFDDGKGDAEISVGLTRAAGTEAEQQVTCPDKVFTGQASCAESELADGSRLMVFQGYEYPDRREDTKNWRAVLLTSDGFLVDASEYNAPAEKGAQVSRADPPLDPAQLKALVTSDAWRAPLNELPTRPSTPPADGGPGPSADADGVHIRDTLVSLLPAGLDVTGEGGQEGFVYLVVDDGKGPSYVQINVQPGMSDVAEELFTGATTLPDGTLLKTKKSAGDKGVGGVKMWTADTLRPDGLRVVVSAFNAADQVTPATRENPALSMKQLTAIATSQRWLTRP
;
A
#
# COMPACT_ATOMS: atom_id res chain seq x y z
N MET A 1 20.99 43.82 51.64
CA MET A 1 20.65 42.60 50.89
C MET A 1 21.01 42.87 49.43
N PRO A 2 21.69 41.95 48.71
CA PRO A 2 21.97 42.12 47.28
C PRO A 2 20.73 41.77 46.44
N SER A 3 20.64 42.35 45.25
CA SER A 3 19.70 41.94 44.20
C SER A 3 20.47 41.18 43.12
N GLU A 4 19.99 40.02 42.67
CA GLU A 4 20.45 39.45 41.39
C GLU A 4 19.42 38.54 40.73
N LYS A 5 19.23 38.78 39.42
CA LYS A 5 18.79 37.88 38.33
C LYS A 5 17.49 37.05 38.46
N PRO A 6 16.51 37.23 37.55
CA PRO A 6 15.50 36.20 37.27
C PRO A 6 16.14 35.02 36.50
N PHE A 7 15.49 33.85 36.53
CA PHE A 7 15.91 32.66 35.78
C PHE A 7 15.77 32.86 34.27
N GLU A 8 16.65 32.22 33.50
CA GLU A 8 16.45 31.99 32.07
C GLU A 8 15.27 31.03 31.88
N ALA A 9 14.41 31.31 30.88
CA ALA A 9 13.43 30.32 30.44
C ALA A 9 14.16 29.10 29.85
N PRO A 10 13.69 27.86 30.08
CA PRO A 10 14.35 26.67 29.58
C PRO A 10 14.47 26.72 28.04
N PHE A 11 15.63 26.28 27.55
CA PHE A 11 15.97 26.28 26.12
C PHE A 11 14.89 25.63 25.24
N GLU A 12 14.23 24.58 25.74
CA GLU A 12 13.07 23.91 25.14
C GLU A 12 11.93 24.90 24.78
N GLU A 13 11.52 25.76 25.72
CA GLU A 13 10.44 26.74 25.51
C GLU A 13 10.89 27.84 24.54
N GLY A 14 12.13 28.33 24.68
CA GLY A 14 12.72 29.31 23.78
C GLY A 14 12.81 28.81 22.33
N LEU A 15 13.15 27.53 22.15
CA LEU A 15 13.22 26.86 20.85
C LEU A 15 11.81 26.64 20.27
N GLY A 16 10.86 26.13 21.07
CA GLY A 16 9.48 25.94 20.63
C GLY A 16 8.80 27.25 20.21
N GLU A 17 9.04 28.32 20.96
CA GLU A 17 8.56 29.67 20.65
C GLU A 17 9.24 30.27 19.40
N ALA A 18 10.55 30.08 19.23
CA ALA A 18 11.26 30.49 18.02
C ALA A 18 10.78 29.73 16.77
N LEU A 19 10.53 28.42 16.88
CA LEU A 19 9.99 27.59 15.80
C LEU A 19 8.56 28.01 15.43
N ARG A 20 7.68 28.22 16.42
CA ARG A 20 6.32 28.71 16.19
C ARG A 20 6.32 30.05 15.44
N ARG A 21 7.09 31.03 15.94
CA ARG A 21 7.22 32.36 15.33
C ARG A 21 7.82 32.29 13.91
N THR A 22 8.75 31.38 13.66
CA THR A 22 9.31 31.15 12.33
C THR A 22 8.26 30.55 11.38
N GLY A 23 7.42 29.63 11.86
CA GLY A 23 6.31 29.07 11.09
C GLY A 23 5.22 30.09 10.76
N GLU A 24 4.80 30.89 11.74
CA GLU A 24 3.80 31.97 11.58
C GLU A 24 4.27 33.08 10.63
N THR A 25 5.57 33.37 10.58
CA THR A 25 6.16 34.35 9.66
C THR A 25 6.60 33.76 8.32
N PHE A 26 6.47 32.44 8.10
CA PHE A 26 6.80 31.80 6.83
C PHE A 26 5.70 32.03 5.78
N ALA A 27 5.68 33.23 5.22
CA ALA A 27 4.99 33.53 3.97
C ALA A 27 5.98 33.32 2.80
N PRO A 28 5.96 32.16 2.10
CA PRO A 28 6.80 31.97 0.93
C PRO A 28 6.41 32.99 -0.16
N PRO A 29 7.39 33.67 -0.78
CA PRO A 29 7.13 34.84 -1.63
C PRO A 29 6.38 34.51 -2.91
N ASP A 30 6.46 33.26 -3.39
CA ASP A 30 5.63 32.75 -4.46
C ASP A 30 4.98 31.41 -4.04
N ARG A 31 3.69 31.49 -3.69
CA ARG A 31 2.86 30.32 -3.35
C ARG A 31 2.47 29.53 -4.61
N ALA A 32 2.36 30.18 -5.76
CA ALA A 32 2.01 29.52 -7.02
C ALA A 32 3.18 28.65 -7.50
N ALA A 33 4.41 29.19 -7.54
CA ALA A 33 5.60 28.43 -7.88
C ALA A 33 5.86 27.23 -6.94
N LEU A 34 5.49 27.32 -5.65
CA LEU A 34 5.54 26.17 -4.74
C LEU A 34 4.46 25.13 -5.03
N VAL A 35 3.24 25.54 -5.40
CA VAL A 35 2.18 24.63 -5.84
C VAL A 35 2.58 23.97 -7.17
N ASP A 36 3.07 24.72 -8.16
CA ASP A 36 3.50 24.20 -9.45
C ASP A 36 4.71 23.29 -9.35
N ALA A 37 5.70 23.62 -8.51
CA ALA A 37 6.82 22.73 -8.20
C ALA A 37 6.37 21.49 -7.42
N GLY A 38 5.33 21.61 -6.57
CA GLY A 38 4.69 20.51 -5.87
C GLY A 38 3.93 19.57 -6.82
N LEU A 39 3.14 20.13 -7.73
CA LEU A 39 2.41 19.42 -8.79
C LEU A 39 3.37 18.76 -9.77
N THR A 40 4.43 19.44 -10.20
CA THR A 40 5.48 18.87 -11.07
C THR A 40 6.23 17.74 -10.36
N ARG A 41 6.57 17.91 -9.07
CA ARG A 41 7.16 16.83 -8.25
C ARG A 41 6.18 15.67 -8.04
N GLY A 42 4.89 15.95 -7.94
CA GLY A 42 3.79 15.00 -7.88
C GLY A 42 3.65 14.19 -9.16
N ARG A 43 3.47 14.86 -10.31
CA ARG A 43 3.43 14.27 -11.66
C ARG A 43 4.68 13.44 -11.92
N ARG A 44 5.89 13.97 -11.67
CA ARG A 44 7.14 13.22 -11.81
C ARG A 44 7.23 12.01 -10.87
N ARG A 45 6.72 12.08 -9.63
CA ARG A 45 6.63 10.93 -8.70
C ARG A 45 5.60 9.89 -9.16
N VAL A 46 4.44 10.32 -9.66
CA VAL A 46 3.39 9.44 -10.20
C VAL A 46 3.86 8.80 -11.50
N ALA A 47 4.50 9.56 -12.40
CA ALA A 47 5.15 9.07 -13.60
C ALA A 47 6.20 8.01 -13.25
N ARG A 48 7.10 8.29 -12.30
CA ARG A 48 8.10 7.32 -11.81
C ARG A 48 7.49 6.07 -11.16
N ARG A 49 6.33 6.19 -10.49
CA ARG A 49 5.58 5.02 -9.96
C ARG A 49 4.89 4.23 -11.08
N ARG A 50 4.28 4.91 -12.06
CA ARG A 50 3.63 4.27 -13.22
C ARG A 50 4.66 3.72 -14.23
N THR A 51 5.88 4.24 -14.29
CA THR A 51 7.00 3.59 -14.97
C THR A 51 7.66 2.53 -14.11
N ALA A 52 7.63 2.56 -12.78
CA ALA A 52 7.98 1.37 -11.97
C ALA A 52 7.02 0.17 -12.22
N VAL A 53 5.84 0.40 -12.80
CA VAL A 53 4.89 -0.63 -13.26
C VAL A 53 5.16 -1.09 -14.73
N VAL A 54 6.11 -0.48 -15.45
CA VAL A 54 6.44 -0.76 -16.88
C VAL A 54 7.98 -0.90 -17.14
N THR A 55 8.77 -0.63 -16.11
CA THR A 55 10.23 -0.65 -16.01
C THR A 55 10.64 -0.86 -14.53
N GLY A 56 10.10 -1.91 -13.90
CA GLY A 56 10.25 -2.22 -12.47
C GLY A 56 11.31 -3.27 -12.11
N SER A 57 12.52 -3.21 -12.67
CA SER A 57 13.55 -4.22 -12.41
C SER A 57 13.98 -4.26 -10.93
N ALA A 58 13.98 -5.45 -10.33
CA ALA A 58 14.30 -5.67 -8.93
C ALA A 58 15.70 -5.15 -8.54
N LEU A 59 15.75 -4.30 -7.51
CA LEU A 59 16.98 -3.95 -6.77
C LEU A 59 16.95 -4.67 -5.41
N ALA A 60 17.65 -5.79 -5.33
CA ALA A 60 17.86 -6.49 -4.07
C ALA A 60 18.86 -5.71 -3.19
N LEU A 61 18.38 -5.08 -2.11
CA LEU A 61 19.22 -4.53 -1.05
C LEU A 61 19.27 -5.51 0.14
N ALA A 62 20.18 -6.47 0.05
CA ALA A 62 20.51 -7.36 1.17
C ALA A 62 21.41 -6.63 2.19
N ALA A 63 20.81 -5.94 3.17
CA ALA A 63 21.56 -5.28 4.25
C ALA A 63 20.74 -4.94 5.52
N VAL A 64 20.04 -5.91 6.13
CA VAL A 64 19.68 -5.82 7.58
C VAL A 64 19.88 -7.19 8.24
N GLY A 65 21.01 -7.35 8.93
CA GLY A 65 21.14 -8.32 10.02
C GLY A 65 21.12 -7.53 11.34
N LEU A 66 20.27 -7.94 12.29
CA LEU A 66 20.16 -7.28 13.60
C LEU A 66 20.90 -8.06 14.70
N GLY A 67 21.60 -7.32 15.56
CA GLY A 67 22.27 -7.82 16.76
C GLY A 67 23.70 -7.27 16.91
N GLY A 68 24.09 -6.64 18.02
CA GLY A 68 23.29 -6.21 19.18
C GLY A 68 24.14 -6.04 20.45
N ALA A 69 24.31 -4.80 20.93
CA ALA A 69 25.18 -4.38 22.05
C ALA A 69 26.69 -4.67 21.83
N TYR A 70 27.66 -3.94 22.39
CA TYR A 70 27.68 -2.97 23.49
C TYR A 70 28.17 -1.57 23.04
N GLY A 71 28.24 -0.58 23.95
CA GLY A 71 28.51 0.82 23.61
C GLY A 71 29.78 1.44 24.18
N GLY A 72 30.07 2.67 23.74
CA GLY A 72 30.95 3.63 24.42
C GLY A 72 32.31 3.94 23.76
N GLY A 73 32.67 5.23 23.71
CA GLY A 73 34.05 5.71 23.64
C GLY A 73 34.76 5.69 22.28
N LEU A 74 34.72 6.80 21.53
CA LEU A 74 35.51 7.01 20.32
C LEU A 74 36.74 7.91 20.57
N LEU A 75 37.85 7.36 21.11
CA LEU A 75 39.16 8.03 21.12
C LEU A 75 40.35 7.03 21.16
N GLY A 76 40.99 6.82 20.01
CA GLY A 76 42.43 6.53 19.84
C GLY A 76 43.05 5.25 20.46
N GLY A 77 44.26 4.91 20.02
CA GLY A 77 45.14 4.00 20.76
C GLY A 77 45.56 2.71 20.04
N GLU A 78 46.73 2.80 19.40
CA GLU A 78 47.55 1.72 18.85
C GLU A 78 47.86 0.51 19.76
N GLN A 79 48.18 -0.62 19.09
CA GLN A 79 49.17 -1.65 19.47
C GLN A 79 48.95 -2.55 20.71
N GLY A 80 49.44 -3.79 20.60
CA GLY A 80 49.74 -4.69 21.73
C GLY A 80 48.83 -5.91 21.87
N GLY A 81 49.44 -7.10 21.97
CA GLY A 81 48.76 -8.34 22.31
C GLY A 81 49.04 -8.79 23.74
N GLY A 82 48.17 -9.63 24.32
CA GLY A 82 48.33 -10.14 25.69
C GLY A 82 47.50 -11.41 25.95
N ARG A 83 47.89 -12.19 26.96
CA ARG A 83 47.22 -13.44 27.38
C ARG A 83 46.53 -13.28 28.74
N GLY A 84 45.28 -13.75 28.82
CA GLY A 84 44.71 -14.38 30.02
C GLY A 84 44.40 -13.49 31.24
N GLY A 85 43.64 -14.08 32.17
CA GLY A 85 43.28 -13.45 33.46
C GLY A 85 41.90 -13.89 33.95
N GLU A 86 41.85 -14.71 35.00
CA GLU A 86 40.64 -15.02 35.76
C GLU A 86 40.56 -14.15 37.03
N THR A 87 39.35 -13.74 37.45
CA THR A 87 38.90 -13.39 38.83
C THR A 87 37.49 -12.76 38.71
N SER A 88 36.45 -13.05 39.51
CA SER A 88 36.26 -13.63 40.87
C SER A 88 36.41 -12.62 42.02
N LEU A 89 35.68 -12.90 43.12
CA LEU A 89 35.31 -12.04 44.28
C LEU A 89 34.13 -11.07 44.01
N ALA A 90 33.31 -10.65 45.00
CA ALA A 90 32.78 -11.27 46.23
C ALA A 90 31.73 -10.29 46.83
N ALA A 91 30.69 -10.78 47.52
CA ALA A 91 29.69 -9.92 48.19
C ALA A 91 30.09 -9.56 49.63
N PRO A 92 29.40 -8.57 50.25
CA PRO A 92 28.72 -8.89 51.52
C PRO A 92 27.32 -8.26 51.70
N ASP A 93 26.54 -8.87 52.60
CA ASP A 93 25.30 -8.39 53.21
C ASP A 93 25.35 -8.72 54.72
N PRO A 94 24.72 -7.94 55.62
CA PRO A 94 23.88 -8.62 56.62
C PRO A 94 22.69 -7.80 57.21
N ALA A 95 21.46 -8.25 56.93
CA ALA A 95 20.37 -8.57 57.90
C ALA A 95 19.85 -7.45 58.89
N ARG A 96 18.71 -7.49 59.60
CA ARG A 96 17.57 -8.40 59.93
C ARG A 96 16.30 -7.50 60.12
N THR A 97 15.06 -7.86 60.53
CA THR A 97 14.35 -9.09 60.99
C THR A 97 12.82 -8.85 60.88
N GLY A 98 11.98 -9.90 60.86
CA GLY A 98 10.58 -9.86 61.35
C GLY A 98 9.46 -9.97 60.28
N PRO A 99 8.33 -10.67 60.55
CA PRO A 99 7.33 -10.99 59.51
C PRO A 99 5.94 -10.33 59.70
N ALA A 100 5.19 -10.20 58.59
CA ALA A 100 3.74 -10.03 58.57
C ALA A 100 3.11 -10.67 57.31
N ARG A 101 1.88 -11.17 57.43
CA ARG A 101 1.02 -11.52 56.28
C ARG A 101 0.12 -10.34 55.95
N THR A 102 -0.05 -10.03 54.67
CA THR A 102 -1.24 -9.36 54.11
C THR A 102 -1.53 -9.92 52.72
N ASP A 103 -2.76 -9.76 52.25
CA ASP A 103 -3.34 -10.57 51.18
C ASP A 103 -2.92 -10.23 49.74
N SER A 104 -3.20 -11.20 48.87
CA SER A 104 -3.10 -11.06 47.42
C SER A 104 -4.18 -10.13 46.85
N THR A 105 -3.88 -8.84 46.73
CA THR A 105 -4.56 -7.96 45.76
C THR A 105 -3.58 -7.57 44.65
N ARG A 106 -3.47 -8.43 43.63
CA ARG A 106 -2.89 -8.03 42.34
C ARG A 106 -3.88 -7.06 41.70
N THR A 107 -3.69 -5.76 41.93
CA THR A 107 -4.42 -4.71 41.23
C THR A 107 -4.21 -4.90 39.73
N ALA A 108 -5.26 -5.30 39.02
CA ALA A 108 -5.24 -5.27 37.57
C ALA A 108 -5.08 -3.80 37.13
N PRO A 109 -4.24 -3.50 36.11
CA PRO A 109 -4.27 -2.17 35.51
C PRO A 109 -5.69 -1.91 35.00
N ALA A 110 -6.18 -0.69 35.17
CA ALA A 110 -7.45 -0.29 34.56
C ALA A 110 -7.31 -0.47 33.03
N PRO A 111 -8.32 -1.04 32.34
CA PRO A 111 -8.22 -1.29 30.90
C PRO A 111 -8.13 0.05 30.16
N GLY A 112 -6.95 0.31 29.59
CA GLY A 112 -6.79 1.33 28.56
C GLY A 112 -7.36 0.83 27.23
N THR A 113 -7.55 1.76 26.30
CA THR A 113 -8.05 1.53 24.93
C THR A 113 -7.27 0.47 24.14
N ASP A 114 -5.98 0.32 24.41
CA ASP A 114 -5.15 -0.75 23.84
C ASP A 114 -5.52 -2.15 24.36
N ALA A 115 -5.83 -2.27 25.65
CA ALA A 115 -6.27 -3.53 26.26
C ALA A 115 -7.69 -3.92 25.81
N GLU A 116 -8.55 -2.94 25.55
CA GLU A 116 -9.88 -3.15 24.96
C GLU A 116 -9.79 -3.76 23.56
N LEU A 117 -8.98 -3.19 22.66
CA LEU A 117 -8.80 -3.72 21.29
C LEU A 117 -8.29 -5.17 21.30
N ILE A 118 -7.35 -5.50 22.19
CA ILE A 118 -6.81 -6.86 22.35
C ILE A 118 -7.89 -7.81 22.89
N ALA A 119 -8.70 -7.37 23.85
CA ALA A 119 -9.81 -8.16 24.39
C ALA A 119 -10.90 -8.41 23.35
N ILE A 120 -11.24 -7.41 22.52
CA ILE A 120 -12.21 -7.56 21.42
C ILE A 120 -11.71 -8.58 20.39
N LEU A 121 -10.48 -8.44 19.87
CA LEU A 121 -9.95 -9.40 18.90
C LEU A 121 -9.90 -10.82 19.49
N THR A 122 -9.36 -10.97 20.70
CA THR A 122 -9.27 -12.29 21.36
C THR A 122 -10.65 -12.91 21.61
N GLY A 123 -11.67 -12.11 21.93
CA GLY A 123 -13.04 -12.57 22.15
C GLY A 123 -13.83 -12.92 20.88
N LEU A 124 -13.36 -12.51 19.70
CA LEU A 124 -13.99 -12.79 18.40
C LEU A 124 -13.30 -13.94 17.63
N LEU A 125 -12.15 -14.42 18.10
CA LEU A 125 -11.42 -15.52 17.47
C LEU A 125 -11.99 -16.90 17.88
N PRO A 126 -11.95 -17.92 16.99
CA PRO A 126 -12.64 -19.20 17.18
C PRO A 126 -11.87 -20.18 18.10
N GLY A 127 -11.71 -19.80 19.38
CA GLY A 127 -10.84 -20.50 20.33
C GLY A 127 -9.36 -20.19 20.08
N GLY A 128 -8.44 -20.98 20.62
CA GLY A 128 -7.00 -20.76 20.49
C GLY A 128 -6.42 -19.67 21.40
N GLU A 129 -5.18 -19.25 21.12
CA GLU A 129 -4.46 -18.20 21.86
C GLU A 129 -3.95 -17.11 20.89
N LEU A 130 -4.08 -15.83 21.26
CA LEU A 130 -3.48 -14.70 20.55
C LEU A 130 -2.17 -14.27 21.24
N LYS A 131 -1.05 -14.77 20.72
CA LYS A 131 0.30 -14.52 21.24
C LYS A 131 0.83 -13.15 20.82
N ASN A 132 1.64 -12.54 21.68
CA ASN A 132 2.33 -11.26 21.44
C ASN A 132 1.44 -10.15 20.83
N PRO A 133 0.23 -9.88 21.37
CA PRO A 133 -0.66 -8.90 20.79
C PRO A 133 -0.04 -7.49 20.87
N THR A 134 -0.16 -6.74 19.78
CA THR A 134 0.32 -5.36 19.65
C THR A 134 -0.79 -4.49 19.06
N THR A 135 -0.88 -3.24 19.53
CA THR A 135 -1.79 -2.24 19.00
C THR A 135 -1.01 -1.08 18.36
N SER A 136 -1.71 -0.22 17.64
CA SER A 136 -1.19 1.04 17.10
C SER A 136 -2.32 2.05 16.90
N GLY A 137 -1.98 3.35 16.86
CA GLY A 137 -2.96 4.45 16.75
C GLY A 137 -3.13 5.29 18.02
N SER A 138 -2.39 4.99 19.07
CA SER A 138 -2.31 5.80 20.29
C SER A 138 -1.40 7.03 20.05
N ASP A 139 -1.90 8.21 20.40
CA ASP A 139 -1.27 9.55 20.34
C ASP A 139 -0.87 10.14 18.97
N GLY A 140 -1.48 11.29 18.65
CA GLY A 140 -1.01 12.28 17.66
C GLY A 140 -1.05 11.91 16.17
N GLY A 141 -1.21 10.62 15.83
CA GLY A 141 -1.23 10.11 14.46
C GLY A 141 -2.54 10.35 13.68
N PRO A 142 -2.60 9.89 12.41
CA PRO A 142 -3.83 9.91 11.62
C PRO A 142 -4.92 9.02 12.25
N ALA A 143 -6.19 9.23 11.86
CA ALA A 143 -7.38 8.58 12.42
C ALA A 143 -7.51 7.08 12.04
N PHE A 144 -6.57 6.29 12.54
CA PHE A 144 -6.42 4.85 12.39
C PHE A 144 -6.06 4.25 13.75
N ARG A 145 -6.74 3.17 14.13
CA ARG A 145 -6.37 2.30 15.26
C ARG A 145 -6.24 0.88 14.72
N SER A 146 -5.36 0.07 15.28
CA SER A 146 -5.25 -1.34 14.92
C SER A 146 -4.80 -2.22 16.08
N VAL A 147 -5.07 -3.51 15.91
CA VAL A 147 -4.64 -4.59 16.80
C VAL A 147 -4.22 -5.80 15.98
N ARG A 148 -3.15 -6.49 16.36
CA ARG A 148 -2.66 -7.70 15.70
C ARG A 148 -1.91 -8.61 16.66
N GLY A 149 -1.79 -9.89 16.33
CA GLY A 149 -1.00 -10.86 17.08
C GLY A 149 -0.82 -12.16 16.32
N VAL A 150 -0.04 -13.09 16.89
CA VAL A 150 0.18 -14.42 16.31
C VAL A 150 -0.83 -15.38 16.95
N PHE A 151 -1.80 -15.82 16.17
CA PHE A 151 -2.84 -16.74 16.57
C PHE A 151 -2.38 -18.20 16.47
N ASP A 152 -2.70 -18.99 17.49
CA ASP A 152 -2.47 -20.43 17.55
C ASP A 152 -3.74 -21.19 17.95
N ASP A 153 -4.26 -21.99 17.02
CA ASP A 153 -5.37 -22.92 17.18
C ASP A 153 -4.91 -24.39 17.29
N GLY A 154 -3.61 -24.61 17.51
CA GLY A 154 -2.94 -25.91 17.47
C GLY A 154 -2.64 -26.43 16.07
N LYS A 155 -2.91 -25.66 15.01
CA LYS A 155 -2.69 -26.04 13.59
C LYS A 155 -1.56 -25.27 12.90
N GLY A 156 -0.88 -24.36 13.61
CA GLY A 156 0.27 -23.59 13.14
C GLY A 156 0.09 -22.07 13.33
N ASP A 157 1.13 -21.40 13.83
CA ASP A 157 1.14 -19.96 14.15
C ASP A 157 0.82 -19.07 12.92
N ALA A 158 -0.13 -18.14 13.07
CA ALA A 158 -0.63 -17.26 12.00
C ALA A 158 -0.76 -15.81 12.47
N GLU A 159 -0.22 -14.82 11.74
CA GLU A 159 -0.52 -13.41 12.04
C GLU A 159 -1.98 -13.09 11.65
N ILE A 160 -2.75 -12.56 12.60
CA ILE A 160 -4.09 -11.97 12.39
C ILE A 160 -4.04 -10.50 12.83
N SER A 161 -4.68 -9.63 12.06
CA SER A 161 -4.75 -8.19 12.28
C SER A 161 -6.15 -7.63 12.03
N VAL A 162 -6.53 -6.58 12.76
CA VAL A 162 -7.72 -5.75 12.49
C VAL A 162 -7.32 -4.27 12.55
N GLY A 163 -7.66 -3.54 11.48
CA GLY A 163 -7.55 -2.09 11.34
C GLY A 163 -8.91 -1.40 11.39
N LEU A 164 -8.94 -0.21 11.97
CA LEU A 164 -10.13 0.62 12.19
C LEU A 164 -9.84 2.05 11.70
N THR A 165 -10.60 2.56 10.74
CA THR A 165 -10.50 3.97 10.30
C THR A 165 -11.88 4.63 10.12
N ARG A 166 -11.89 5.97 10.06
CA ARG A 166 -13.02 6.71 9.47
C ARG A 166 -12.86 6.75 7.96
N ALA A 167 -13.90 6.36 7.24
CA ALA A 167 -13.98 6.44 5.79
C ALA A 167 -13.91 7.91 5.32
N ALA A 168 -13.34 8.15 4.14
CA ALA A 168 -13.26 9.49 3.54
C ALA A 168 -13.24 9.41 2.02
N GLY A 169 -14.32 9.85 1.38
CA GLY A 169 -14.44 9.91 -0.08
C GLY A 169 -14.35 8.53 -0.77
N THR A 170 -14.06 8.57 -2.07
CA THR A 170 -14.00 7.38 -2.95
C THR A 170 -12.89 6.39 -2.59
N GLU A 171 -11.87 6.80 -1.82
CA GLU A 171 -10.81 5.92 -1.32
C GLU A 171 -11.34 4.82 -0.38
N ALA A 172 -12.49 5.03 0.26
CA ALA A 172 -13.14 4.02 1.10
C ALA A 172 -13.93 2.99 0.27
N GLU A 173 -14.70 3.47 -0.72
CA GLU A 173 -15.47 2.61 -1.63
C GLU A 173 -14.59 1.62 -2.40
N GLN A 174 -13.34 2.00 -2.71
CA GLN A 174 -12.37 1.15 -3.39
C GLN A 174 -11.79 0.04 -2.49
N GLN A 175 -11.83 0.18 -1.16
CA GLN A 175 -11.30 -0.85 -0.24
C GLN A 175 -12.26 -2.02 -0.01
N VAL A 176 -13.54 -1.83 -0.36
CA VAL A 176 -14.60 -2.85 -0.32
C VAL A 176 -15.05 -3.30 -1.72
N THR A 177 -14.22 -3.03 -2.73
CA THR A 177 -14.36 -3.55 -4.10
C THR A 177 -13.31 -4.61 -4.34
N CYS A 178 -13.68 -5.74 -4.95
CA CYS A 178 -12.75 -6.83 -5.21
C CYS A 178 -11.63 -6.38 -6.15
N PRO A 179 -10.35 -6.64 -5.82
CA PRO A 179 -9.24 -6.27 -6.69
C PRO A 179 -9.27 -7.09 -7.98
N ASP A 180 -8.70 -6.58 -9.06
CA ASP A 180 -8.78 -7.27 -10.35
C ASP A 180 -8.03 -8.61 -10.33
N LYS A 181 -8.65 -9.65 -10.90
CA LYS A 181 -8.03 -10.98 -11.09
C LYS A 181 -6.74 -10.89 -11.88
N VAL A 182 -6.68 -9.97 -12.85
CA VAL A 182 -5.56 -9.74 -13.76
C VAL A 182 -4.31 -9.17 -13.07
N PHE A 183 -4.45 -8.57 -11.88
CA PHE A 183 -3.33 -8.06 -11.08
C PHE A 183 -2.97 -8.93 -9.87
N THR A 184 -3.86 -9.83 -9.46
CA THR A 184 -3.78 -10.51 -8.15
C THR A 184 -3.59 -12.02 -8.21
N GLY A 185 -4.03 -12.70 -9.29
CA GLY A 185 -4.05 -14.17 -9.32
C GLY A 185 -4.90 -14.79 -8.21
N GLN A 186 -5.87 -14.03 -7.67
CA GLN A 186 -6.66 -14.39 -6.49
C GLN A 186 -7.45 -15.69 -6.66
N ALA A 187 -7.57 -16.46 -5.56
CA ALA A 187 -8.33 -17.71 -5.54
C ALA A 187 -9.84 -17.46 -5.44
N SER A 188 -10.25 -16.49 -4.62
CA SER A 188 -11.64 -16.07 -4.49
C SER A 188 -11.73 -14.61 -4.04
N CYS A 189 -12.77 -13.90 -4.46
CA CYS A 189 -13.21 -12.66 -3.83
C CYS A 189 -14.71 -12.47 -4.08
N ALA A 190 -15.42 -11.94 -3.10
CA ALA A 190 -16.85 -11.64 -3.17
C ALA A 190 -17.16 -10.29 -2.51
N GLU A 191 -18.03 -9.51 -3.16
CA GLU A 191 -18.64 -8.30 -2.61
C GLU A 191 -20.09 -8.59 -2.20
N SER A 192 -20.58 -7.86 -1.18
CA SER A 192 -21.98 -7.90 -0.76
C SER A 192 -22.39 -6.60 -0.09
N GLU A 193 -23.65 -6.21 -0.29
CA GLU A 193 -24.32 -5.20 0.55
C GLU A 193 -25.01 -5.92 1.72
N LEU A 194 -24.97 -5.33 2.90
CA LEU A 194 -25.59 -5.84 4.11
C LEU A 194 -26.93 -5.12 4.39
N ALA A 195 -27.77 -5.69 5.25
CA ALA A 195 -29.15 -5.21 5.48
C ALA A 195 -29.26 -3.84 6.17
N ASP A 196 -28.13 -3.26 6.61
CA ASP A 196 -27.95 -1.94 7.18
C ASP A 196 -27.36 -0.92 6.17
N GLY A 197 -27.16 -1.33 4.91
CA GLY A 197 -26.52 -0.54 3.84
C GLY A 197 -24.99 -0.57 3.87
N SER A 198 -24.36 -1.35 4.74
CA SER A 198 -22.90 -1.48 4.79
C SER A 198 -22.37 -2.35 3.64
N ARG A 199 -21.26 -1.95 2.98
CA ARG A 199 -20.60 -2.75 1.93
C ARG A 199 -19.50 -3.64 2.53
N LEU A 200 -19.47 -4.90 2.12
CA LEU A 200 -18.51 -5.91 2.59
C LEU A 200 -17.80 -6.58 1.42
N MET A 201 -16.47 -6.55 1.41
CA MET A 201 -15.63 -7.44 0.59
C MET A 201 -15.05 -8.57 1.46
N VAL A 202 -15.00 -9.79 0.94
CA VAL A 202 -14.18 -10.88 1.47
C VAL A 202 -13.29 -11.45 0.36
N PHE A 203 -11.99 -11.54 0.61
CA PHE A 203 -10.92 -11.85 -0.34
C PHE A 203 -10.07 -13.03 0.17
N GLN A 204 -9.70 -13.93 -0.74
CA GLN A 204 -8.81 -15.06 -0.48
C GLN A 204 -7.75 -15.14 -1.60
N GLY A 205 -6.50 -14.82 -1.27
CA GLY A 205 -5.40 -14.83 -2.22
C GLY A 205 -4.03 -15.02 -1.58
N TYR A 206 -3.04 -14.41 -2.22
CA TYR A 206 -1.63 -14.46 -1.83
C TYR A 206 -1.10 -13.06 -1.58
N GLU A 207 -0.19 -12.93 -0.61
CA GLU A 207 0.54 -11.68 -0.35
C GLU A 207 1.33 -11.23 -1.59
N TYR A 208 1.83 -12.20 -2.37
CA TYR A 208 2.53 -11.92 -3.62
C TYR A 208 1.78 -12.53 -4.82
N PRO A 209 1.18 -11.69 -5.69
CA PRO A 209 0.50 -12.14 -6.90
C PRO A 209 1.36 -12.93 -7.89
N ASP A 210 2.68 -12.73 -7.87
CA ASP A 210 3.65 -13.50 -8.68
C ASP A 210 3.96 -14.89 -8.10
N ARG A 211 3.34 -15.26 -6.96
CA ARG A 211 3.45 -16.57 -6.28
C ARG A 211 4.89 -16.95 -5.90
N ARG A 212 5.81 -15.99 -5.76
CA ARG A 212 7.23 -16.24 -5.41
C ARG A 212 7.45 -16.82 -4.01
N GLU A 213 6.46 -16.65 -3.13
CA GLU A 213 6.33 -17.35 -1.85
C GLU A 213 4.86 -17.85 -1.75
N ASP A 214 4.62 -18.96 -1.04
CA ASP A 214 3.27 -19.54 -0.83
C ASP A 214 2.48 -18.87 0.32
N THR A 215 2.93 -17.69 0.76
CA THR A 215 2.28 -16.88 1.79
C THR A 215 0.91 -16.39 1.32
N LYS A 216 -0.15 -16.96 1.88
CA LYS A 216 -1.54 -16.56 1.67
C LYS A 216 -1.86 -15.33 2.50
N ASN A 217 -2.68 -14.46 1.94
CA ASN A 217 -3.24 -13.27 2.58
C ASN A 217 -4.75 -13.34 2.33
N TRP A 218 -5.53 -13.57 3.39
CA TRP A 218 -7.00 -13.58 3.36
C TRP A 218 -7.50 -12.38 4.16
N ARG A 219 -8.56 -11.74 3.68
CA ARG A 219 -8.97 -10.41 4.16
C ARG A 219 -10.48 -10.24 4.08
N ALA A 220 -11.06 -9.53 5.05
CA ALA A 220 -12.39 -8.95 4.92
C ALA A 220 -12.35 -7.46 5.23
N VAL A 221 -13.10 -6.66 4.48
CA VAL A 221 -13.22 -5.22 4.68
C VAL A 221 -14.69 -4.84 4.69
N LEU A 222 -15.14 -4.20 5.77
CA LEU A 222 -16.47 -3.65 5.93
C LEU A 222 -16.40 -2.12 5.90
N LEU A 223 -17.14 -1.51 4.98
CA LEU A 223 -17.45 -0.08 4.95
C LEU A 223 -18.86 0.09 5.53
N THR A 224 -18.95 0.70 6.71
CA THR A 224 -20.22 0.88 7.41
C THR A 224 -21.01 2.06 6.84
N SER A 225 -22.35 1.97 6.90
CA SER A 225 -23.23 3.05 6.42
C SER A 225 -23.13 4.37 7.21
N ASP A 226 -22.51 4.35 8.40
CA ASP A 226 -22.15 5.54 9.20
C ASP A 226 -20.71 6.04 9.00
N GLY A 227 -19.96 5.47 8.05
CA GLY A 227 -18.70 6.04 7.56
C GLY A 227 -17.43 5.56 8.27
N PHE A 228 -17.37 4.28 8.65
CA PHE A 228 -16.15 3.62 9.15
C PHE A 228 -15.68 2.51 8.23
N LEU A 229 -14.39 2.17 8.31
CA LEU A 229 -13.82 0.95 7.74
C LEU A 229 -13.31 0.04 8.86
N VAL A 230 -13.73 -1.22 8.83
CA VAL A 230 -13.16 -2.32 9.63
C VAL A 230 -12.49 -3.30 8.66
N ASP A 231 -11.18 -3.48 8.82
CA ASP A 231 -10.32 -4.21 7.90
C ASP A 231 -9.60 -5.34 8.65
N ALA A 232 -10.03 -6.59 8.46
CA ALA A 232 -9.39 -7.77 9.05
C ALA A 232 -8.53 -8.48 8.01
N SER A 233 -7.27 -8.78 8.33
CA SER A 233 -6.31 -9.46 7.46
C SER A 233 -5.52 -10.52 8.22
N GLU A 234 -5.34 -11.69 7.60
CA GLU A 234 -4.67 -12.86 8.18
C GLU A 234 -3.76 -13.60 7.18
N TYR A 235 -2.74 -14.27 7.72
CA TYR A 235 -1.74 -15.01 6.93
C TYR A 235 -1.67 -16.49 7.32
N ASN A 236 -1.21 -17.34 6.39
CA ASN A 236 -0.87 -18.75 6.69
C ASN A 236 0.55 -18.92 7.28
N ALA A 237 1.10 -17.84 7.84
CA ALA A 237 2.45 -17.74 8.40
C ALA A 237 2.45 -16.83 9.65
N PRO A 238 3.42 -16.96 10.57
CA PRO A 238 3.50 -16.14 11.78
C PRO A 238 3.74 -14.64 11.57
N ALA A 239 4.02 -14.21 10.34
CA ALA A 239 4.15 -12.81 9.95
C ALA A 239 3.93 -12.63 8.43
N GLU A 240 3.51 -11.43 8.01
CA GLU A 240 3.38 -10.99 6.60
C GLU A 240 4.63 -11.31 5.73
N LYS A 241 5.84 -11.15 6.29
CA LYS A 241 7.12 -11.29 5.56
C LYS A 241 8.20 -11.97 6.40
N GLY A 242 9.02 -12.79 5.76
CA GLY A 242 10.24 -13.38 6.35
C GLY A 242 10.03 -14.50 7.36
N ALA A 243 8.79 -14.79 7.76
CA ALA A 243 8.42 -16.00 8.48
C ALA A 243 8.07 -17.12 7.49
N GLN A 244 8.35 -18.37 7.85
CA GLN A 244 7.97 -19.52 7.04
C GLN A 244 6.45 -19.80 7.18
N VAL A 245 5.80 -20.17 6.08
CA VAL A 245 4.44 -20.73 6.09
C VAL A 245 4.35 -21.89 7.09
N SER A 246 3.40 -21.79 8.02
CA SER A 246 3.19 -22.72 9.14
C SER A 246 2.04 -23.71 8.89
N ARG A 247 1.08 -23.30 8.06
CA ARG A 247 -0.21 -23.98 7.82
C ARG A 247 -0.63 -23.86 6.36
N ALA A 248 -1.50 -24.75 5.89
CA ALA A 248 -1.92 -24.77 4.49
C ALA A 248 -2.73 -23.53 4.08
N ASP A 249 -3.62 -23.08 4.96
CA ASP A 249 -4.54 -21.96 4.78
C ASP A 249 -4.59 -21.11 6.06
N PRO A 250 -4.86 -19.80 5.98
CA PRO A 250 -5.09 -18.94 7.14
C PRO A 250 -6.16 -19.51 8.11
N PRO A 251 -6.14 -19.11 9.40
CA PRO A 251 -6.95 -19.74 10.43
C PRO A 251 -8.46 -19.52 10.33
N LEU A 252 -8.93 -18.42 9.74
CA LEU A 252 -10.36 -18.09 9.67
C LEU A 252 -10.96 -18.48 8.30
N ASP A 253 -12.21 -18.96 8.30
CA ASP A 253 -12.98 -19.13 7.07
C ASP A 253 -13.67 -17.81 6.63
N PRO A 254 -14.16 -17.68 5.38
CA PRO A 254 -14.83 -16.46 4.90
C PRO A 254 -16.05 -15.99 5.71
N ALA A 255 -16.74 -16.89 6.42
CA ALA A 255 -17.84 -16.53 7.32
C ALA A 255 -17.33 -16.06 8.69
N GLN A 256 -16.22 -16.61 9.18
CA GLN A 256 -15.52 -16.14 10.37
C GLN A 256 -14.88 -14.76 10.14
N LEU A 257 -14.21 -14.54 9.00
CA LEU A 257 -13.73 -13.23 8.57
C LEU A 257 -14.85 -12.19 8.49
N LYS A 258 -16.00 -12.56 7.91
CA LYS A 258 -17.21 -11.72 7.90
C LYS A 258 -17.67 -11.38 9.32
N ALA A 259 -17.82 -12.38 10.18
CA ALA A 259 -18.29 -12.19 11.57
C ALA A 259 -17.31 -11.32 12.39
N LEU A 260 -16.00 -11.42 12.14
CA LEU A 260 -14.98 -10.59 12.77
C LEU A 260 -15.16 -9.11 12.40
N VAL A 261 -15.35 -8.77 11.13
CA VAL A 261 -15.52 -7.35 10.72
C VAL A 261 -16.91 -6.79 10.99
N THR A 262 -17.97 -7.60 10.93
CA THR A 262 -19.36 -7.17 11.24
C THR A 262 -19.70 -7.23 12.74
N SER A 263 -18.71 -7.28 13.62
CA SER A 263 -18.93 -7.40 15.06
C SER A 263 -19.24 -6.04 15.70
N ASP A 264 -20.38 -5.95 16.40
CA ASP A 264 -20.78 -4.78 17.19
C ASP A 264 -19.76 -4.39 18.27
N ALA A 265 -18.85 -5.29 18.66
CA ALA A 265 -17.81 -5.00 19.63
C ALA A 265 -16.85 -3.87 19.16
N TRP A 266 -16.65 -3.69 17.86
CA TRP A 266 -15.83 -2.60 17.32
C TRP A 266 -16.49 -1.21 17.43
N ARG A 267 -17.81 -1.15 17.68
CA ARG A 267 -18.59 0.09 17.64
C ARG A 267 -18.11 1.14 18.66
N ALA A 268 -17.59 0.71 19.82
CA ALA A 268 -17.01 1.64 20.80
C ALA A 268 -15.65 2.22 20.32
N PRO A 269 -14.59 1.42 20.04
CA PRO A 269 -13.34 1.91 19.48
C PRO A 269 -13.47 2.73 18.18
N LEU A 270 -14.42 2.40 17.31
CA LEU A 270 -14.71 3.18 16.10
C LEU A 270 -15.16 4.61 16.44
N ASN A 271 -16.08 4.76 17.40
CA ASN A 271 -16.58 6.09 17.79
C ASN A 271 -15.51 6.96 18.47
N GLU A 272 -14.50 6.36 19.11
CA GLU A 272 -13.33 7.10 19.64
C GLU A 272 -12.41 7.69 18.56
N LEU A 273 -12.46 7.19 17.31
CA LEU A 273 -11.55 7.65 16.26
C LEU A 273 -11.70 9.17 16.07
N PRO A 274 -10.60 9.96 16.07
CA PRO A 274 -10.68 11.39 15.89
C PRO A 274 -11.43 11.77 14.62
N THR A 275 -12.42 12.67 14.74
CA THR A 275 -13.03 13.30 13.57
C THR A 275 -11.97 14.11 12.83
N ARG A 276 -11.62 13.71 11.61
CA ARG A 276 -10.75 14.51 10.74
C ARG A 276 -11.41 15.90 10.60
N PRO A 277 -10.69 17.01 10.85
CA PRO A 277 -11.26 18.33 10.61
C PRO A 277 -11.68 18.41 9.14
N SER A 278 -12.94 18.78 8.90
CA SER A 278 -13.49 18.86 7.55
C SER A 278 -12.76 19.95 6.78
N THR A 279 -11.74 19.58 6.01
CA THR A 279 -11.28 20.41 4.90
C THR A 279 -12.51 20.70 4.05
N PRO A 280 -12.89 21.98 3.84
CA PRO A 280 -13.99 22.29 2.93
C PRO A 280 -13.69 21.65 1.57
N PRO A 281 -14.71 21.17 0.83
CA PRO A 281 -14.52 20.85 -0.58
C PRO A 281 -13.84 22.05 -1.23
N ALA A 282 -12.71 21.83 -1.91
CA ALA A 282 -12.22 22.85 -2.83
C ALA A 282 -13.30 23.03 -3.89
N ASP A 283 -13.68 24.28 -4.20
CA ASP A 283 -14.73 24.62 -5.19
C ASP A 283 -14.28 24.33 -6.63
N GLY A 284 -13.97 23.06 -6.91
CA GLY A 284 -14.12 22.48 -8.23
C GLY A 284 -15.59 22.08 -8.39
N GLY A 285 -16.25 22.63 -9.42
CA GLY A 285 -17.53 22.09 -9.87
C GLY A 285 -17.40 20.62 -10.29
N PRO A 286 -18.52 19.92 -10.53
CA PRO A 286 -18.49 18.50 -10.88
C PRO A 286 -17.62 18.25 -12.12
N GLY A 287 -16.44 17.67 -11.90
CA GLY A 287 -15.66 17.07 -12.97
C GLY A 287 -16.40 15.85 -13.53
N PRO A 288 -15.99 15.34 -14.71
CA PRO A 288 -16.40 14.00 -15.12
C PRO A 288 -16.05 13.01 -14.01
N SER A 289 -16.91 12.02 -13.75
CA SER A 289 -16.57 10.98 -12.79
C SER A 289 -15.35 10.19 -13.28
N ALA A 290 -14.52 9.73 -12.35
CA ALA A 290 -13.33 8.92 -12.63
C ALA A 290 -13.65 7.70 -13.54
N ASP A 291 -14.87 7.18 -13.42
CA ASP A 291 -15.39 6.08 -14.23
C ASP A 291 -15.73 6.49 -15.67
N ALA A 292 -16.24 7.71 -15.89
CA ALA A 292 -16.64 8.18 -17.22
C ALA A 292 -15.43 8.34 -18.16
N ASP A 293 -14.33 8.91 -17.66
CA ASP A 293 -13.07 8.99 -18.41
C ASP A 293 -12.47 7.59 -18.64
N GLY A 294 -12.60 6.68 -17.67
CA GLY A 294 -12.21 5.27 -17.82
C GLY A 294 -13.00 4.54 -18.90
N VAL A 295 -14.33 4.72 -18.97
CA VAL A 295 -15.20 4.18 -20.02
C VAL A 295 -14.84 4.75 -21.38
N HIS A 296 -14.68 6.08 -21.50
CA HIS A 296 -14.31 6.70 -22.78
C HIS A 296 -12.93 6.22 -23.30
N ILE A 297 -11.96 5.99 -22.40
CA ILE A 297 -10.67 5.38 -22.77
C ILE A 297 -10.86 3.94 -23.26
N ARG A 298 -11.76 3.16 -22.64
CA ARG A 298 -12.07 1.78 -23.03
C ARG A 298 -12.72 1.72 -24.42
N ASP A 299 -13.79 2.48 -24.63
CA ASP A 299 -14.48 2.57 -25.92
C ASP A 299 -13.51 3.00 -27.03
N THR A 300 -12.66 3.99 -26.74
CA THR A 300 -11.64 4.44 -27.68
C THR A 300 -10.62 3.34 -27.99
N LEU A 301 -10.13 2.59 -26.99
CA LEU A 301 -9.21 1.47 -27.19
C LEU A 301 -9.84 0.34 -28.02
N VAL A 302 -11.06 -0.09 -27.68
CA VAL A 302 -11.83 -1.11 -28.41
C VAL A 302 -12.04 -0.68 -29.86
N SER A 303 -12.40 0.59 -30.10
CA SER A 303 -12.59 1.14 -31.45
C SER A 303 -11.31 1.17 -32.31
N LEU A 304 -10.14 1.05 -31.67
CA LEU A 304 -8.81 1.04 -32.30
C LEU A 304 -8.17 -0.36 -32.37
N LEU A 305 -8.85 -1.40 -31.87
CA LEU A 305 -8.37 -2.77 -32.02
C LEU A 305 -8.34 -3.20 -33.49
N PRO A 306 -7.30 -3.93 -33.92
CA PRO A 306 -7.31 -4.67 -35.18
C PRO A 306 -8.50 -5.61 -35.32
N ALA A 307 -9.08 -5.69 -36.51
CA ALA A 307 -10.13 -6.67 -36.81
C ALA A 307 -9.62 -8.12 -36.66
N GLY A 308 -10.48 -9.01 -36.17
CA GLY A 308 -10.10 -10.39 -35.82
C GLY A 308 -9.51 -10.53 -34.41
N LEU A 309 -9.87 -9.63 -33.49
CA LEU A 309 -9.62 -9.74 -32.05
C LEU A 309 -10.95 -9.73 -31.30
N ASP A 310 -11.20 -10.78 -30.52
CA ASP A 310 -12.32 -10.85 -29.59
C ASP A 310 -11.88 -10.35 -28.22
N VAL A 311 -12.66 -9.47 -27.59
CA VAL A 311 -12.43 -9.01 -26.21
C VAL A 311 -13.04 -10.03 -25.24
N THR A 312 -12.21 -10.69 -24.44
CA THR A 312 -12.60 -11.77 -23.51
C THR A 312 -12.57 -11.35 -22.03
N GLY A 313 -12.07 -10.14 -21.75
CA GLY A 313 -12.09 -9.51 -20.44
C GLY A 313 -11.64 -8.06 -20.52
N GLU A 314 -12.07 -7.23 -19.57
CA GLU A 314 -11.80 -5.79 -19.57
C GLU A 314 -11.93 -5.20 -18.16
N GLY A 315 -11.21 -4.10 -17.92
CA GLY A 315 -11.22 -3.41 -16.63
C GLY A 315 -10.34 -2.16 -16.65
N GLY A 316 -10.20 -1.50 -15.50
CA GLY A 316 -9.47 -0.24 -15.37
C GLY A 316 -10.16 0.81 -14.50
N GLN A 317 -9.62 2.03 -14.55
CA GLN A 317 -9.98 3.20 -13.74
C GLN A 317 -9.57 4.48 -14.49
N GLU A 318 -9.67 5.65 -13.85
CA GLU A 318 -9.27 6.94 -14.43
C GLU A 318 -7.84 6.90 -15.04
N GLY A 319 -7.73 7.25 -16.33
CA GLY A 319 -6.46 7.30 -17.05
C GLY A 319 -5.76 5.97 -17.30
N PHE A 320 -6.35 4.82 -16.92
CA PHE A 320 -5.79 3.47 -17.10
C PHE A 320 -6.86 2.43 -17.44
N VAL A 321 -6.72 1.76 -18.57
CA VAL A 321 -7.62 0.67 -19.00
C VAL A 321 -6.81 -0.54 -19.42
N TYR A 322 -7.38 -1.73 -19.26
CA TYR A 322 -6.88 -2.92 -19.93
C TYR A 322 -8.01 -3.70 -20.62
N LEU A 323 -7.61 -4.50 -21.61
CA LEU A 323 -8.42 -5.52 -22.28
C LEU A 323 -7.62 -6.83 -22.28
N VAL A 324 -8.32 -7.96 -22.27
CA VAL A 324 -7.78 -9.27 -22.66
C VAL A 324 -8.37 -9.58 -24.03
N VAL A 325 -7.52 -9.81 -25.02
CA VAL A 325 -7.95 -10.07 -26.41
C VAL A 325 -7.44 -11.42 -26.91
N ASP A 326 -8.20 -12.08 -27.77
CA ASP A 326 -7.80 -13.33 -28.44
C ASP A 326 -7.89 -13.18 -29.98
N ASP A 327 -6.90 -13.73 -30.69
CA ASP A 327 -6.83 -13.80 -32.17
C ASP A 327 -7.01 -15.24 -32.70
N GLY A 328 -7.75 -16.05 -31.94
CA GLY A 328 -7.93 -17.49 -32.13
C GLY A 328 -6.70 -18.32 -31.73
N LYS A 329 -5.79 -17.77 -30.91
CA LYS A 329 -4.51 -18.41 -30.51
C LYS A 329 -4.23 -18.29 -29.01
N GLY A 330 -5.24 -17.96 -28.20
CA GLY A 330 -5.15 -17.82 -26.76
C GLY A 330 -5.06 -16.36 -26.31
N PRO A 331 -5.47 -16.05 -25.08
CA PRO A 331 -5.61 -14.68 -24.60
C PRO A 331 -4.28 -13.91 -24.53
N SER A 332 -4.38 -12.59 -24.73
CA SER A 332 -3.28 -11.62 -24.72
C SER A 332 -3.76 -10.35 -23.99
N TYR A 333 -3.17 -10.07 -22.84
CA TYR A 333 -3.44 -8.86 -22.05
C TYR A 333 -2.85 -7.62 -22.73
N VAL A 334 -3.66 -6.55 -22.82
CA VAL A 334 -3.33 -5.26 -23.42
C VAL A 334 -3.71 -4.16 -22.44
N GLN A 335 -2.74 -3.36 -22.01
CA GLN A 335 -2.98 -2.23 -21.10
C GLN A 335 -2.64 -0.89 -21.76
N ILE A 336 -3.41 0.14 -21.43
CA ILE A 336 -3.19 1.52 -21.86
C ILE A 336 -3.20 2.49 -20.67
N ASN A 337 -2.30 3.46 -20.71
CA ASN A 337 -2.37 4.67 -19.91
C ASN A 337 -2.62 5.85 -20.85
N VAL A 338 -3.58 6.72 -20.51
CA VAL A 338 -3.85 7.99 -21.21
C VAL A 338 -3.68 9.10 -20.18
N GLN A 339 -2.70 9.98 -20.39
CA GLN A 339 -2.19 10.87 -19.35
C GLN A 339 -1.98 12.29 -19.91
N PRO A 340 -2.90 13.25 -19.66
CA PRO A 340 -2.75 14.64 -20.08
C PRO A 340 -1.75 15.41 -19.19
N GLY A 341 -1.14 16.47 -19.74
CA GLY A 341 -0.30 17.40 -18.98
C GLY A 341 1.08 16.87 -18.57
N MET A 342 1.62 15.90 -19.33
CA MET A 342 2.86 15.15 -19.07
C MET A 342 4.10 15.71 -19.78
N SER A 343 4.07 16.97 -20.22
CA SER A 343 5.23 17.61 -20.89
C SER A 343 6.48 17.69 -20.00
N ASP A 344 6.30 17.68 -18.67
CA ASP A 344 7.35 17.76 -17.66
C ASP A 344 8.23 16.50 -17.55
N VAL A 345 7.79 15.36 -18.12
CA VAL A 345 8.55 14.10 -18.13
C VAL A 345 9.21 13.78 -19.47
N ALA A 346 9.17 14.69 -20.45
CA ALA A 346 9.72 14.50 -21.78
C ALA A 346 11.22 14.12 -21.74
N GLU A 347 12.06 14.91 -21.07
CA GLU A 347 13.51 14.69 -21.02
C GLU A 347 13.90 13.36 -20.36
N GLU A 348 13.15 12.94 -19.34
CA GLU A 348 13.42 11.74 -18.53
C GLU A 348 12.94 10.45 -19.18
N LEU A 349 11.76 10.46 -19.82
CA LEU A 349 11.17 9.26 -20.41
C LEU A 349 11.50 9.11 -21.90
N PHE A 350 11.56 10.22 -22.65
CA PHE A 350 11.73 10.23 -24.11
C PHE A 350 13.16 10.53 -24.57
N THR A 351 14.16 10.40 -23.68
CA THR A 351 15.57 10.33 -24.08
C THR A 351 15.74 9.22 -25.12
N GLY A 352 16.26 9.55 -26.31
CA GLY A 352 16.42 8.61 -27.43
C GLY A 352 15.11 8.20 -28.14
N ALA A 353 14.01 8.92 -27.94
CA ALA A 353 12.78 8.72 -28.72
C ALA A 353 12.93 9.19 -30.18
N THR A 354 12.07 8.66 -31.06
CA THR A 354 11.91 9.16 -32.44
C THR A 354 10.83 10.23 -32.47
N THR A 355 11.16 11.44 -32.93
CA THR A 355 10.16 12.49 -33.18
C THR A 355 9.41 12.20 -34.48
N LEU A 356 8.08 12.15 -34.41
CA LEU A 356 7.18 11.98 -35.55
C LEU A 356 6.91 13.32 -36.25
N PRO A 357 6.37 13.33 -37.49
CA PRO A 357 6.16 14.56 -38.26
C PRO A 357 5.20 15.58 -37.63
N ASP A 358 4.36 15.17 -36.69
CA ASP A 358 3.46 16.04 -35.91
C ASP A 358 4.09 16.55 -34.58
N GLY A 359 5.38 16.27 -34.37
CA GLY A 359 6.12 16.61 -33.15
C GLY A 359 5.98 15.58 -32.02
N THR A 360 5.14 14.54 -32.17
CA THR A 360 4.98 13.50 -31.15
C THR A 360 6.28 12.72 -30.95
N LEU A 361 6.76 12.62 -29.71
CA LEU A 361 7.87 11.75 -29.34
C LEU A 361 7.37 10.31 -29.22
N LEU A 362 7.96 9.35 -29.95
CA LEU A 362 7.63 7.93 -29.91
C LEU A 362 8.80 7.10 -29.38
N LYS A 363 8.55 6.23 -28.42
CA LYS A 363 9.52 5.27 -27.88
C LYS A 363 8.88 3.88 -27.83
N THR A 364 9.57 2.89 -28.40
CA THR A 364 9.10 1.49 -28.43
C THR A 364 10.05 0.57 -27.69
N LYS A 365 9.52 -0.40 -26.94
CA LYS A 365 10.29 -1.33 -26.09
C LYS A 365 9.78 -2.76 -26.26
N LYS A 366 10.68 -3.74 -26.17
CA LYS A 366 10.34 -5.14 -25.87
C LYS A 366 11.13 -5.55 -24.63
N SER A 367 10.48 -6.19 -23.67
CA SER A 367 11.11 -6.70 -22.44
C SER A 367 10.42 -7.97 -21.96
N ALA A 368 10.90 -8.53 -20.84
CA ALA A 368 10.07 -9.40 -20.01
C ALA A 368 8.86 -8.62 -19.44
N GLY A 369 7.88 -9.32 -18.88
CA GLY A 369 6.80 -8.74 -18.08
C GLY A 369 7.27 -8.32 -16.68
N ASP A 370 6.69 -7.24 -16.14
CA ASP A 370 7.18 -6.56 -14.92
C ASP A 370 6.94 -7.32 -13.60
N LYS A 371 6.26 -8.48 -13.63
CA LYS A 371 6.03 -9.35 -12.46
C LYS A 371 7.05 -10.47 -12.29
N GLY A 372 8.09 -10.52 -13.13
CA GLY A 372 9.15 -11.55 -13.05
C GLY A 372 8.74 -12.96 -13.51
N VAL A 373 7.49 -13.17 -13.92
CA VAL A 373 6.95 -14.47 -14.31
C VAL A 373 7.61 -15.01 -15.58
N GLY A 374 8.00 -16.29 -15.54
CA GLY A 374 8.76 -16.94 -16.61
C GLY A 374 8.06 -16.94 -17.97
N GLY A 375 8.81 -16.60 -19.02
CA GLY A 375 8.35 -16.61 -20.42
C GLY A 375 7.48 -15.41 -20.84
N VAL A 376 7.05 -14.56 -19.89
CA VAL A 376 6.21 -13.39 -20.20
C VAL A 376 7.03 -12.31 -20.92
N LYS A 377 6.57 -11.90 -22.10
CA LYS A 377 7.10 -10.82 -22.94
C LYS A 377 6.12 -9.65 -22.93
N MET A 378 6.57 -8.45 -22.55
CA MET A 378 5.84 -7.20 -22.75
C MET A 378 6.39 -6.45 -23.96
N TRP A 379 5.51 -6.02 -24.87
CA TRP A 379 5.82 -5.12 -25.99
C TRP A 379 5.09 -3.79 -25.75
N THR A 380 5.79 -2.66 -25.81
CA THR A 380 5.26 -1.32 -25.46
C THR A 380 5.51 -0.30 -26.57
N ALA A 381 4.50 0.54 -26.83
CA ALA A 381 4.65 1.82 -27.51
C ALA A 381 4.23 2.96 -26.54
N ASP A 382 5.12 3.92 -26.35
CA ASP A 382 4.96 5.10 -25.48
C ASP A 382 5.06 6.35 -26.36
N THR A 383 4.04 7.20 -26.34
CA THR A 383 3.98 8.45 -27.12
C THR A 383 3.76 9.65 -26.20
N LEU A 384 4.41 10.78 -26.49
CA LEU A 384 4.14 12.08 -25.87
C LEU A 384 3.98 13.13 -26.96
N ARG A 385 2.77 13.69 -27.07
CA ARG A 385 2.39 14.72 -28.05
C ARG A 385 2.86 16.12 -27.58
N PRO A 386 3.00 17.11 -28.50
CA PRO A 386 3.39 18.47 -28.14
C PRO A 386 2.42 19.21 -27.20
N ASP A 387 1.15 18.79 -27.15
CA ASP A 387 0.12 19.29 -26.23
C ASP A 387 0.26 18.73 -24.78
N GLY A 388 1.22 17.84 -24.55
CA GLY A 388 1.44 17.18 -23.28
C GLY A 388 0.58 15.93 -23.05
N LEU A 389 -0.20 15.47 -24.03
CA LEU A 389 -0.90 14.19 -23.92
C LEU A 389 0.08 13.03 -24.16
N ARG A 390 0.26 12.20 -23.13
CA ARG A 390 1.01 10.94 -23.20
C ARG A 390 0.07 9.75 -23.34
N VAL A 391 0.36 8.83 -24.26
CA VAL A 391 -0.35 7.55 -24.41
C VAL A 391 0.65 6.41 -24.37
N VAL A 392 0.47 5.47 -23.43
CA VAL A 392 1.35 4.30 -23.26
C VAL A 392 0.53 3.05 -23.43
N VAL A 393 0.75 2.27 -24.49
CA VAL A 393 0.08 0.99 -24.70
C VAL A 393 1.09 -0.16 -24.68
N SER A 394 0.78 -1.20 -23.93
CA SER A 394 1.60 -2.41 -23.79
C SER A 394 0.76 -3.67 -23.98
N ALA A 395 1.26 -4.65 -24.74
CA ALA A 395 0.64 -5.96 -24.89
C ALA A 395 1.58 -7.09 -24.43
N PHE A 396 0.98 -8.15 -23.89
CA PHE A 396 1.62 -9.28 -23.22
C PHE A 396 1.21 -10.60 -23.87
N ASN A 397 2.07 -11.62 -23.78
CA ASN A 397 1.84 -12.96 -24.34
C ASN A 397 1.22 -13.96 -23.34
N ALA A 398 0.40 -13.43 -22.42
CA ALA A 398 -0.37 -14.15 -21.40
C ALA A 398 -1.74 -13.49 -21.24
N ALA A 399 -2.67 -14.13 -20.52
CA ALA A 399 -4.00 -13.59 -20.23
C ALA A 399 -3.99 -12.39 -19.26
N ASP A 400 -2.90 -12.27 -18.50
CA ASP A 400 -2.72 -11.31 -17.41
C ASP A 400 -1.21 -11.03 -17.24
N GLN A 401 -0.77 -10.52 -16.07
CA GLN A 401 0.66 -10.28 -15.79
C GLN A 401 1.29 -11.28 -14.81
N VAL A 402 0.50 -12.16 -14.18
CA VAL A 402 0.88 -13.01 -13.05
C VAL A 402 0.92 -14.51 -13.39
N THR A 403 0.33 -14.93 -14.51
CA THR A 403 0.38 -16.29 -15.04
C THR A 403 1.48 -16.48 -16.10
N PRO A 404 2.01 -17.71 -16.28
CA PRO A 404 2.98 -18.00 -17.34
C PRO A 404 2.45 -17.73 -18.75
N ALA A 405 3.36 -17.42 -19.68
CA ALA A 405 3.01 -17.16 -21.07
C ALA A 405 2.31 -18.35 -21.75
N THR A 406 1.12 -18.11 -22.28
CA THR A 406 0.30 -19.08 -23.03
C THR A 406 0.62 -19.11 -24.52
N ARG A 407 1.25 -18.05 -25.04
CA ARG A 407 1.56 -17.84 -26.47
C ARG A 407 2.96 -17.28 -26.66
N GLU A 408 3.53 -17.49 -27.85
CA GLU A 408 4.95 -17.14 -28.09
C GLU A 408 5.16 -15.62 -28.10
N ASN A 409 4.24 -14.83 -28.64
CA ASN A 409 4.28 -13.36 -28.66
C ASN A 409 2.87 -12.76 -28.41
N PRO A 410 2.76 -11.47 -28.00
CA PRO A 410 1.47 -10.80 -27.83
C PRO A 410 0.63 -10.80 -29.12
N ALA A 411 -0.70 -10.71 -29.00
CA ALA A 411 -1.61 -10.66 -30.15
C ALA A 411 -1.41 -9.39 -31.00
N LEU A 412 -1.07 -8.26 -30.36
CA LEU A 412 -0.78 -7.01 -31.06
C LEU A 412 0.71 -6.91 -31.40
N SER A 413 1.01 -6.74 -32.70
CA SER A 413 2.35 -6.39 -33.16
C SER A 413 2.74 -4.97 -32.76
N MET A 414 4.04 -4.68 -32.72
CA MET A 414 4.54 -3.33 -32.43
C MET A 414 3.96 -2.26 -33.36
N LYS A 415 3.67 -2.59 -34.63
CA LYS A 415 3.02 -1.67 -35.57
C LYS A 415 1.59 -1.31 -35.14
N GLN A 416 0.83 -2.27 -34.62
CA GLN A 416 -0.52 -2.04 -34.11
C GLN A 416 -0.48 -1.26 -32.79
N LEU A 417 0.47 -1.56 -31.89
CA LEU A 417 0.69 -0.78 -30.67
C LEU A 417 1.03 0.68 -30.98
N THR A 418 1.96 0.95 -31.91
CA THR A 418 2.26 2.32 -32.36
C THR A 418 1.03 2.99 -32.95
N ALA A 419 0.26 2.31 -33.81
CA ALA A 419 -0.94 2.88 -34.43
C ALA A 419 -2.05 3.24 -33.42
N ILE A 420 -2.17 2.46 -32.34
CA ILE A 420 -3.04 2.80 -31.20
C ILE A 420 -2.47 4.04 -30.48
N ALA A 421 -1.20 4.03 -30.09
CA ALA A 421 -0.57 5.12 -29.32
C ALA A 421 -0.49 6.47 -30.06
N THR A 422 -0.45 6.47 -31.40
CA THR A 422 -0.46 7.70 -32.23
C THR A 422 -1.85 8.08 -32.74
N SER A 423 -2.89 7.33 -32.39
CA SER A 423 -4.25 7.59 -32.87
C SER A 423 -4.75 8.99 -32.48
N GLN A 424 -5.38 9.69 -33.43
CA GLN A 424 -5.98 11.00 -33.18
C GLN A 424 -7.32 10.89 -32.43
N ARG A 425 -7.88 9.68 -32.23
CA ARG A 425 -9.06 9.48 -31.35
C ARG A 425 -8.77 9.73 -29.86
N TRP A 426 -7.51 9.82 -29.46
CA TRP A 426 -7.14 10.27 -28.11
C TRP A 426 -7.26 11.79 -27.92
N LEU A 427 -7.53 12.56 -29.00
CA LEU A 427 -7.77 14.01 -28.91
C LEU A 427 -9.26 14.37 -28.84
N THR A 428 -10.16 13.50 -29.29
CA THR A 428 -11.59 13.67 -29.08
C THR A 428 -11.90 13.46 -27.60
N ARG A 429 -12.32 14.52 -26.91
CA ARG A 429 -12.92 14.46 -25.58
C ARG A 429 -14.44 14.28 -25.70
N PRO A 430 -15.11 13.76 -24.67
CA PRO A 430 -16.53 14.02 -24.41
C PRO A 430 -16.85 15.53 -24.39
#